data_AF-A0A9D1KJN1-F1
#
_entry.id   AF-A0A9D1KJN1-F1
#
_cell.length_a   1.000
_cell.length_b   1.000
_cell.length_c   1.000
_cell.angle_alpha   90.00
_cell.angle_beta   90.00
_cell.angle_gamma   90.00
#
_symmetry.space_group_name_H-M   'P 1'
#
loop_
_entity.id
_entity.type
_entity.pdbx_description
1 polymer ?
#
loop_
_entity_poly.entity_id
_entity_poly.type
_entity_poly.pdbx_seq_one_letter_code
_entity_poly.pdbx_strand_id
1 'polypeptide(L)'
;MRRNCPACGERYEGSVCPKCGYTPAPRKHGGKDAETQNKFLTDEQRAVQARVLEERRKDSRILIIVIVIAALAAAFVLYRNGVFGGSYKKPIVNYFNAISERDFEAYVGSMPSRIGQSYASEREKLGYTEYEYIDKLYSDLFEQFGEDMRISLEFGSRERPDEQYIENFRKDYIQVYGETINTNAVYGVNVVAHFSGEVSSADVELTCYVIRLSGRWYMVGCDFTSELE
;
A
#
# COMPACT_ATOMS: atom_id res chain seq x y z
N MET A 1 2.43 -42.75 -2.79
CA MET A 1 2.63 -43.81 -3.81
C MET A 1 3.40 -44.96 -3.19
N ARG A 2 2.76 -46.11 -2.98
CA ARG A 2 3.43 -47.35 -2.52
C ARG A 2 4.38 -47.86 -3.60
N ARG A 3 5.60 -48.23 -3.24
CA ARG A 3 6.60 -48.79 -4.17
C ARG A 3 7.11 -50.11 -3.62
N ASN A 4 7.45 -51.04 -4.52
CA ASN A 4 8.12 -52.28 -4.13
C ASN A 4 9.63 -52.01 -4.13
N CYS A 5 10.33 -52.48 -3.10
CA CYS A 5 11.79 -52.38 -3.04
C CYS A 5 12.43 -53.31 -4.09
N PRO A 6 13.26 -52.80 -5.01
CA PRO A 6 13.92 -53.64 -6.01
C PRO A 6 14.96 -54.59 -5.41
N ALA A 7 15.48 -54.30 -4.22
CA ALA A 7 16.52 -55.11 -3.57
C ALA A 7 15.96 -56.26 -2.71
N CYS A 8 14.80 -56.09 -2.07
CA CYS A 8 14.25 -57.10 -1.14
C CYS A 8 12.77 -57.45 -1.36
N GLY A 9 12.11 -56.84 -2.35
CA GLY A 9 10.71 -57.12 -2.70
C GLY A 9 9.66 -56.51 -1.75
N GLU A 10 10.06 -55.94 -0.62
CA GLU A 10 9.15 -55.41 0.40
C GLU A 10 8.38 -54.17 -0.11
N ARG A 11 7.10 -54.07 0.23
CA ARG A 11 6.27 -52.91 -0.09
C ARG A 11 6.43 -51.84 0.98
N TYR A 12 6.82 -50.63 0.57
CA TYR A 12 7.02 -49.52 1.50
C TYR A 12 6.55 -48.18 0.94
N GLU A 13 6.30 -47.24 1.86
CA GLU A 13 6.02 -45.83 1.59
C GLU A 13 7.14 -45.00 2.23
N GLY A 14 7.84 -44.19 1.43
CA GLY A 14 8.97 -43.38 1.90
C GLY A 14 10.15 -43.38 0.93
N SER A 15 11.19 -42.62 1.28
CA SER A 15 12.43 -42.51 0.48
C SER A 15 13.42 -43.65 0.72
N VAL A 16 13.28 -44.39 1.83
CA VAL A 16 14.19 -45.47 2.24
C VAL A 16 13.41 -46.72 2.56
N CYS A 17 13.86 -47.89 2.07
CA CYS A 17 13.24 -49.15 2.43
C CYS A 17 13.55 -49.50 3.90
N PRO A 18 12.54 -49.71 4.77
CA PRO A 18 12.77 -49.96 6.19
C PRO A 18 13.40 -51.34 6.48
N LYS A 19 13.33 -52.28 5.53
CA LYS A 19 13.81 -53.66 5.70
C LYS A 19 15.27 -53.84 5.33
N CYS A 20 15.74 -53.19 4.26
CA CYS A 20 17.10 -53.37 3.74
C CYS A 20 17.89 -52.07 3.57
N GLY A 21 17.32 -50.92 3.91
CA GLY A 21 17.99 -49.62 3.80
C GLY A 21 18.17 -49.10 2.38
N TYR A 22 17.61 -49.77 1.37
CA TYR A 22 17.74 -49.33 -0.03
C TYR A 22 17.16 -47.94 -0.26
N THR A 23 17.97 -47.04 -0.84
CA THR A 23 17.59 -45.70 -1.28
C THR A 23 17.66 -45.62 -2.81
N PRO A 24 16.55 -45.30 -3.50
CA PRO A 24 16.59 -45.09 -4.94
C PRO A 24 17.33 -43.78 -5.26
N ALA A 25 18.28 -43.84 -6.19
CA ALA A 25 18.97 -42.66 -6.70
C ALA A 25 17.96 -41.62 -7.25
N PRO A 26 18.21 -40.31 -7.06
CA PRO A 26 17.32 -39.27 -7.54
C PRO A 26 17.16 -39.39 -9.06
N ARG A 27 15.91 -39.47 -9.53
CA ARG A 27 15.59 -39.41 -10.96
C ARG A 27 16.04 -38.03 -11.47
N LYS A 28 17.11 -37.98 -12.26
CA LYS A 28 17.32 -36.84 -13.16
C LYS A 28 16.06 -36.76 -14.04
N HIS A 29 15.31 -35.67 -13.92
CA HIS A 29 14.28 -35.36 -14.89
C HIS A 29 14.95 -35.27 -16.25
N GLY A 30 14.76 -36.31 -17.07
CA GLY A 30 15.15 -36.31 -18.46
C GLY A 30 14.41 -35.18 -19.14
N GLY A 31 15.12 -34.07 -19.41
CA GLY A 31 14.73 -33.17 -20.47
C GLY A 31 14.57 -34.02 -21.72
N LYS A 32 13.41 -33.91 -22.39
CA LYS A 32 13.22 -34.57 -23.68
C LYS A 32 14.31 -34.05 -24.61
N ASP A 33 15.30 -34.87 -24.93
CA ASP A 33 16.32 -34.56 -25.91
C ASP A 33 15.62 -34.22 -27.24
N ALA A 34 15.64 -32.94 -27.59
CA ALA A 34 15.11 -32.41 -28.85
C ALA A 34 15.75 -33.08 -30.08
N GLU A 35 16.88 -33.77 -29.88
CA GLU A 35 17.61 -34.52 -30.89
C GLU A 35 16.83 -35.76 -31.38
N THR A 36 15.99 -36.37 -30.54
CA THR A 36 15.26 -37.59 -30.91
C THR A 36 13.99 -37.31 -31.73
N GLN A 37 13.42 -36.10 -31.63
CA GLN A 37 12.23 -35.72 -32.42
C GLN A 37 12.56 -35.27 -33.85
N ASN A 38 13.82 -34.95 -34.14
CA ASN A 38 14.21 -34.38 -35.43
C ASN A 38 14.87 -35.37 -36.40
N LYS A 39 14.93 -36.65 -36.04
CA LYS A 39 15.64 -37.70 -36.81
C LYS A 39 14.92 -38.13 -38.10
N PHE A 40 13.69 -37.69 -38.31
CA PHE A 40 12.85 -38.05 -39.47
C PHE A 40 12.49 -36.86 -40.38
N LEU A 41 12.98 -35.65 -40.09
CA LEU A 41 12.72 -34.48 -40.93
C LEU A 41 13.78 -34.35 -42.01
N THR A 42 13.34 -34.07 -43.24
CA THR A 42 14.23 -33.72 -44.36
C THR A 42 14.90 -32.37 -44.11
N ASP A 43 16.02 -32.09 -44.78
CA ASP A 43 16.81 -30.86 -44.57
C ASP A 43 15.97 -29.58 -44.81
N GLU A 44 15.01 -29.63 -45.74
CA GLU A 44 14.06 -28.55 -45.99
C GLU A 44 13.11 -28.32 -44.80
N GLN A 45 12.58 -29.37 -44.19
CA GLN A 45 11.68 -29.23 -43.05
C GLN A 45 12.39 -28.74 -41.79
N ARG A 46 13.68 -29.10 -41.62
CA ARG A 46 14.52 -28.58 -40.53
C ARG A 46 14.80 -27.08 -40.70
N ALA A 47 15.03 -26.62 -41.93
CA ALA A 47 15.21 -25.20 -42.23
C ALA A 47 13.92 -24.40 -41.98
N VAL A 48 12.75 -24.94 -42.34
CA VAL A 48 11.44 -24.31 -42.03
C VAL A 48 11.21 -24.25 -40.53
N GLN A 49 11.48 -25.33 -39.79
CA GLN A 49 11.32 -25.36 -38.33
C GLN A 49 12.27 -24.38 -37.61
N ALA A 50 13.51 -24.25 -38.09
CA ALA A 50 14.47 -23.27 -37.57
C ALA A 50 14.01 -21.84 -37.81
N ARG A 51 13.46 -21.52 -39.00
CA ARG A 51 12.88 -20.20 -39.30
C ARG A 51 11.66 -19.91 -38.43
N VAL A 52 10.75 -20.86 -38.28
CA VAL A 52 9.57 -20.72 -37.40
C VAL A 52 10.01 -20.51 -35.94
N LEU A 53 11.03 -21.23 -35.46
CA LEU A 53 11.58 -21.02 -34.12
C LEU A 53 12.25 -19.65 -33.97
N GLU A 54 12.94 -19.18 -35.00
CA GLU A 54 13.58 -17.87 -35.02
C GLU A 54 12.54 -16.73 -35.04
N GLU A 55 11.48 -16.87 -35.83
CA GLU A 55 10.32 -15.97 -35.85
C GLU A 55 9.61 -15.96 -34.50
N ARG A 56 9.33 -17.12 -33.91
CA ARG A 56 8.74 -17.20 -32.55
C ARG A 56 9.64 -16.57 -31.49
N ARG A 57 10.97 -16.67 -31.62
CA ARG A 57 11.93 -16.03 -30.70
C ARG A 57 11.96 -14.51 -30.89
N LYS A 58 11.86 -14.01 -32.12
CA LYS A 58 11.74 -12.58 -32.42
C LYS A 58 10.41 -12.03 -31.88
N ASP A 59 9.30 -12.72 -32.12
CA ASP A 59 7.98 -12.35 -31.61
C ASP A 59 7.92 -12.37 -30.08
N SER A 60 8.50 -13.40 -29.44
CA SER A 60 8.58 -13.47 -27.98
C SER A 60 9.44 -12.34 -27.40
N ARG A 61 10.55 -11.98 -28.06
CA ARG A 61 11.42 -10.88 -27.63
C ARG A 61 10.74 -9.52 -27.80
N ILE A 62 10.02 -9.31 -28.91
CA ILE A 62 9.22 -8.10 -29.14
C ILE A 62 8.09 -7.99 -28.12
N LEU A 63 7.38 -9.08 -27.84
CA LEU A 63 6.30 -9.12 -26.85
C LEU A 63 6.82 -8.81 -25.43
N ILE A 64 7.99 -9.33 -25.04
CA ILE A 64 8.63 -8.99 -23.76
C ILE A 64 8.98 -7.49 -23.71
N ILE A 65 9.54 -6.93 -24.78
CA ILE A 65 9.88 -5.50 -24.84
C ILE A 65 8.61 -4.64 -24.71
N VAL A 66 7.53 -5.02 -25.38
CA VAL A 66 6.23 -4.32 -25.29
C VAL A 66 5.66 -4.40 -23.87
N ILE A 67 5.71 -5.56 -23.20
CA ILE A 67 5.26 -5.70 -21.81
C ILE A 67 6.09 -4.85 -20.87
N VAL A 68 7.42 -4.79 -21.03
CA VAL A 68 8.30 -3.96 -20.19
C VAL A 68 8.02 -2.48 -20.42
N ILE A 69 7.84 -2.05 -21.67
CA ILE A 69 7.48 -0.65 -21.99
C ILE A 69 6.09 -0.32 -21.42
N ALA A 70 5.12 -1.23 -21.53
CA ALA A 70 3.79 -1.06 -20.95
C ALA A 70 3.82 -1.01 -19.42
N ALA A 71 4.65 -1.84 -18.77
CA ALA A 71 4.84 -1.82 -17.32
C ALA A 71 5.55 -0.54 -16.85
N LEU A 72 6.55 -0.04 -17.60
CA LEU A 72 7.21 1.23 -17.34
C LEU A 72 6.28 2.42 -17.57
N ALA A 73 5.45 2.39 -18.62
CA ALA A 73 4.43 3.40 -18.88
C ALA A 73 3.35 3.37 -17.80
N ALA A 74 2.89 2.19 -17.38
CA ALA A 74 1.97 2.03 -16.26
C ALA A 74 2.60 2.53 -14.95
N ALA A 75 3.84 2.16 -14.64
CA ALA A 75 4.56 2.67 -13.47
C ALA A 75 4.77 4.19 -13.54
N PHE A 76 5.01 4.77 -14.73
CA PHE A 76 5.13 6.20 -14.95
C PHE A 76 3.78 6.93 -14.80
N VAL A 77 2.69 6.36 -15.30
CA VAL A 77 1.32 6.86 -15.11
C VAL A 77 0.94 6.78 -13.63
N LEU A 78 1.24 5.67 -12.95
CA LEU A 78 1.04 5.52 -11.50
C LEU A 78 1.91 6.52 -10.72
N TYR A 79 3.16 6.73 -11.11
CA TYR A 79 4.05 7.74 -10.55
C TYR A 79 3.48 9.16 -10.72
N ARG A 80 3.01 9.51 -11.93
CA ARG A 80 2.41 10.82 -12.25
C ARG A 80 1.05 11.03 -11.57
N ASN A 81 0.29 9.96 -11.36
CA ASN A 81 -0.97 9.93 -10.63
C ASN A 81 -0.77 9.83 -9.09
N GLY A 82 0.47 9.93 -8.59
CA GLY A 82 0.74 10.04 -7.15
C GLY A 82 0.86 8.71 -6.39
N VAL A 83 0.93 7.57 -7.07
CA VAL A 83 1.04 6.25 -6.41
C VAL A 83 2.39 6.05 -5.71
N PHE A 84 3.47 6.68 -6.20
CA PHE A 84 4.81 6.57 -5.60
C PHE A 84 5.28 7.82 -4.82
N GLY A 85 4.64 8.99 -5.03
CA GLY A 85 4.86 10.21 -4.23
C GLY A 85 3.86 10.42 -3.10
N GLY A 86 2.94 9.46 -2.90
CA GLY A 86 1.74 9.59 -2.07
C GLY A 86 0.71 10.51 -2.73
N SER A 87 -0.53 10.04 -2.86
CA SER A 87 -1.66 10.94 -3.12
C SER A 87 -1.87 11.81 -1.89
N TYR A 88 -2.22 13.09 -2.08
CA TYR A 88 -2.60 13.99 -0.99
C TYR A 88 -3.77 13.45 -0.16
N LYS A 89 -4.58 12.55 -0.73
CA LYS A 89 -5.67 11.85 -0.05
C LYS A 89 -5.18 10.86 1.01
N LYS A 90 -4.00 10.25 0.80
CA LYS A 90 -3.48 9.18 1.65
C LYS A 90 -3.31 9.57 3.13
N PRO A 91 -2.67 10.70 3.48
CA PRO A 91 -2.59 11.09 4.89
C PRO A 91 -3.96 11.35 5.53
N ILE A 92 -4.95 11.86 4.76
CA ILE A 92 -6.31 12.07 5.26
C ILE A 92 -6.97 10.73 5.56
N VAL A 93 -6.94 9.78 4.62
CA VAL A 93 -7.46 8.41 4.86
C VAL A 93 -6.80 7.76 6.07
N ASN A 94 -5.48 7.84 6.16
CA ASN A 94 -4.73 7.25 7.27
C ASN A 94 -5.12 7.89 8.61
N TYR A 95 -5.30 9.21 8.67
CA TYR A 95 -5.71 9.90 9.88
C TYR A 95 -7.08 9.42 10.39
N PHE A 96 -8.10 9.39 9.52
CA PHE A 96 -9.44 8.97 9.93
C PHE A 96 -9.53 7.46 10.23
N ASN A 97 -8.83 6.62 9.47
CA ASN A 97 -8.76 5.19 9.77
C ASN A 97 -8.08 4.95 11.12
N ALA A 98 -7.00 5.68 11.41
CA ALA A 98 -6.29 5.55 12.67
C ALA A 98 -7.16 5.93 13.88
N ILE A 99 -8.09 6.87 13.72
CA ILE A 99 -9.10 7.17 14.74
C ILE A 99 -10.03 5.98 14.94
N SER A 100 -10.66 5.47 13.86
CA SER A 100 -11.57 4.31 13.94
C SER A 100 -10.90 3.06 14.52
N GLU A 101 -9.63 2.84 14.22
CA GLU A 101 -8.87 1.67 14.67
C GLU A 101 -8.15 1.89 16.00
N ARG A 102 -8.19 3.11 16.55
CA ARG A 102 -7.42 3.56 17.73
C ARG A 102 -5.92 3.28 17.59
N ASP A 103 -5.41 3.40 16.37
CA ASP A 103 -4.01 3.21 16.01
C ASP A 103 -3.24 4.53 16.15
N PHE A 104 -2.65 4.73 17.33
CA PHE A 104 -1.86 5.93 17.62
C PHE A 104 -0.69 6.14 16.66
N GLU A 105 0.04 5.08 16.30
CA GLU A 105 1.23 5.18 15.44
C GLU A 105 0.84 5.63 14.03
N ALA A 106 -0.24 5.07 13.48
CA ALA A 106 -0.78 5.49 12.19
C ALA A 106 -1.32 6.93 12.26
N TYR A 107 -1.94 7.32 13.38
CA TYR A 107 -2.45 8.66 13.62
C TYR A 107 -1.33 9.71 13.57
N VAL A 108 -0.31 9.59 14.43
CA VAL A 108 0.82 10.55 14.44
C VAL A 108 1.67 10.44 13.18
N GLY A 109 1.73 9.25 12.57
CA GLY A 109 2.43 9.00 11.32
C GLY A 109 1.80 9.67 10.10
N SER A 110 0.53 10.09 10.18
CA SER A 110 -0.15 10.86 9.13
C SER A 110 0.26 12.34 9.11
N MET A 111 0.88 12.84 10.18
CA MET A 111 1.18 14.25 10.43
C MET A 111 2.67 14.59 10.25
N PRO A 112 3.03 15.89 10.11
CA PRO A 112 4.42 16.31 10.21
C PRO A 112 5.03 15.91 11.56
N SER A 113 6.33 15.59 11.54
CA SER A 113 7.05 15.01 12.69
C SER A 113 6.88 15.79 14.00
N ARG A 114 6.89 17.12 13.97
CA ARG A 114 6.71 17.93 15.20
C ARG A 114 5.31 17.84 15.76
N ILE A 115 4.31 17.87 14.89
CA ILE A 115 2.91 17.75 15.30
C ILE A 115 2.69 16.36 15.93
N GLY A 116 3.13 15.29 15.25
CA GLY A 116 3.05 13.94 15.80
C GLY A 116 3.80 13.77 17.13
N GLN A 117 4.98 14.38 17.26
CA GLN A 117 5.75 14.38 18.52
C GLN A 117 5.04 15.11 19.66
N SER A 118 4.25 16.16 19.39
CA SER A 118 3.44 16.82 20.42
C SER A 118 2.41 15.86 21.01
N TYR A 119 1.67 15.13 20.17
CA TYR A 119 0.71 14.12 20.62
C TYR A 119 1.41 13.00 21.40
N ALA A 120 2.57 12.52 20.92
CA ALA A 120 3.36 11.51 21.65
C ALA A 120 3.84 12.00 23.02
N SER A 121 4.33 13.24 23.09
CA SER A 121 4.79 13.85 24.33
C SER A 121 3.64 14.09 25.30
N GLU A 122 2.46 14.50 24.82
CA GLU A 122 1.28 14.68 25.65
C GLU A 122 0.78 13.34 26.20
N ARG A 123 0.66 12.31 25.35
CA ARG A 123 0.33 10.94 25.77
C ARG A 123 1.23 10.46 26.90
N GLU A 124 2.56 10.61 26.73
CA GLU A 124 3.54 10.22 27.75
C GLU A 124 3.38 10.99 29.06
N LYS A 125 3.15 12.31 29.00
CA LYS A 125 2.91 13.15 30.18
C LYS A 125 1.64 12.75 30.94
N LEU A 126 0.60 12.37 30.20
CA LEU A 126 -0.67 11.93 30.78
C LEU A 126 -0.63 10.47 31.26
N GLY A 127 0.42 9.71 30.91
CA GLY A 127 0.59 8.32 31.32
C GLY A 127 -0.36 7.35 30.62
N TYR A 128 -0.92 7.74 29.46
CA TYR A 128 -1.84 6.90 28.71
C TYR A 128 -1.10 5.93 27.78
N THR A 129 -1.68 4.74 27.60
CA THR A 129 -1.34 3.87 26.49
C THR A 129 -1.74 4.51 25.15
N GLU A 130 -1.21 3.98 24.06
CA GLU A 130 -1.54 4.43 22.70
C GLU A 130 -3.04 4.36 22.39
N TYR A 131 -3.66 3.24 22.75
CA TYR A 131 -5.10 3.02 22.58
C TYR A 131 -5.91 3.99 23.44
N GLU A 132 -5.62 4.08 24.75
CA GLU A 132 -6.36 4.96 25.68
C GLU A 132 -6.28 6.42 25.26
N TYR A 133 -5.15 6.85 24.69
CA TYR A 133 -5.00 8.23 24.28
C TYR A 133 -5.90 8.60 23.11
N ILE A 134 -5.99 7.76 22.07
CA ILE A 134 -6.93 8.01 20.96
C ILE A 134 -8.38 7.91 21.44
N ASP A 135 -8.68 6.93 22.30
CA ASP A 135 -10.00 6.75 22.91
C ASP A 135 -10.44 7.98 23.70
N LYS A 136 -9.53 8.59 24.48
CA LYS A 136 -9.80 9.83 25.23
C LYS A 136 -9.82 11.08 24.36
N LEU A 137 -8.95 11.15 23.35
CA LEU A 137 -8.88 12.31 22.46
C LEU A 137 -10.16 12.47 21.62
N TYR A 138 -10.81 11.35 21.26
CA TYR A 138 -12.03 11.32 20.46
C TYR A 138 -13.21 10.68 21.19
N SER A 139 -13.26 10.78 22.52
CA SER A 139 -14.31 10.17 23.34
C SER A 139 -15.70 10.59 22.90
N ASP A 140 -15.88 11.87 22.57
CA ASP A 140 -17.17 12.41 22.14
C ASP A 140 -17.68 11.72 20.86
N LEU A 141 -16.78 11.34 19.95
CA LEU A 141 -17.14 10.61 18.73
C LEU A 141 -17.52 9.16 19.06
N PHE A 142 -16.74 8.47 19.91
CA PHE A 142 -17.05 7.10 20.31
C PHE A 142 -18.33 7.01 21.14
N GLU A 143 -18.60 7.99 22.00
CA GLU A 143 -19.87 8.09 22.74
C GLU A 143 -21.06 8.34 21.80
N GLN A 144 -20.87 9.16 20.77
CA GLN A 144 -21.93 9.51 19.82
C GLN A 144 -22.24 8.39 18.82
N PHE A 145 -21.22 7.72 18.28
CA PHE A 145 -21.37 6.76 17.18
C PHE A 145 -21.25 5.30 17.63
N GLY A 146 -20.63 5.04 18.78
CA GLY A 146 -20.36 3.70 19.31
C GLY A 146 -18.88 3.33 19.27
N GLU A 147 -18.52 2.30 20.04
CA GLU A 147 -17.14 1.79 20.13
C GLU A 147 -16.63 1.21 18.80
N ASP A 148 -17.54 0.76 17.94
CA ASP A 148 -17.28 0.19 16.62
C ASP A 148 -17.27 1.24 15.49
N MET A 149 -17.21 2.54 15.83
CA MET A 149 -17.25 3.65 14.89
C MET A 149 -16.26 3.50 13.73
N ARG A 150 -16.81 3.61 12.51
CA ARG A 150 -16.10 3.63 11.23
C ARG A 150 -16.32 4.97 10.54
N ILE A 151 -15.26 5.50 9.96
CA ILE A 151 -15.30 6.74 9.18
C ILE A 151 -14.89 6.41 7.75
N SER A 152 -15.78 6.64 6.79
CA SER A 152 -15.47 6.53 5.36
C SER A 152 -15.47 7.92 4.72
N LEU A 153 -14.64 8.10 3.68
CA LEU A 153 -14.39 9.43 3.13
C LEU A 153 -14.77 9.50 1.65
N GLU A 154 -15.60 10.49 1.31
CA GLU A 154 -15.78 10.95 -0.06
C GLU A 154 -14.95 12.21 -0.29
N PHE A 155 -14.17 12.23 -1.37
CA PHE A 155 -13.26 13.33 -1.68
C PHE A 155 -13.83 14.20 -2.80
N GLY A 156 -14.09 15.46 -2.48
CA GLY A 156 -14.49 16.50 -3.42
C GLY A 156 -13.30 17.22 -4.07
N SER A 157 -13.52 18.51 -4.34
CA SER A 157 -12.50 19.40 -4.90
C SER A 157 -11.36 19.65 -3.93
N ARG A 158 -10.25 20.15 -4.48
CA ARG A 158 -9.12 20.66 -3.70
C ARG A 158 -8.72 22.01 -4.24
N GLU A 159 -8.29 22.87 -3.34
CA GLU A 159 -7.78 24.20 -3.67
C GLU A 159 -6.63 24.57 -2.75
N ARG A 160 -5.86 25.58 -3.16
CA ARG A 160 -4.83 26.13 -2.28
C ARG A 160 -5.54 27.13 -1.35
N PRO A 161 -5.36 27.05 -0.02
CA PRO A 161 -5.88 28.06 0.90
C PRO A 161 -5.31 29.44 0.55
N ASP A 162 -6.01 30.50 0.93
CA ASP A 162 -5.50 31.86 0.74
C ASP A 162 -4.20 32.10 1.53
N GLU A 163 -3.42 33.11 1.12
CA GLU A 163 -2.11 33.34 1.72
C GLU A 163 -2.22 33.84 3.17
N GLN A 164 -3.33 34.45 3.58
CA GLN A 164 -3.54 34.87 4.96
C GLN A 164 -3.70 33.65 5.88
N TYR A 165 -4.49 32.65 5.47
CA TYR A 165 -4.64 31.39 6.18
C TYR A 165 -3.30 30.66 6.30
N ILE A 166 -2.53 30.60 5.20
CA ILE A 166 -1.21 29.96 5.19
C ILE A 166 -0.22 30.70 6.11
N GLU A 167 -0.25 32.03 6.13
CA GLU A 167 0.63 32.84 6.96
C GLU A 167 0.28 32.72 8.46
N ASN A 168 -1.01 32.65 8.79
CA ASN A 168 -1.45 32.37 10.16
C ASN A 168 -0.94 31.00 10.63
N PHE A 169 -1.12 29.95 9.80
CA PHE A 169 -0.56 28.63 10.10
C PHE A 169 0.96 28.66 10.33
N ARG A 170 1.72 29.40 9.50
CA ARG A 170 3.18 29.54 9.69
C ARG A 170 3.51 30.20 11.03
N LYS A 171 2.79 31.27 11.41
CA LYS A 171 3.01 31.99 12.67
C LYS A 171 2.73 31.09 13.87
N ASP A 172 1.60 30.39 13.86
CA ASP A 172 1.21 29.48 14.92
C ASP A 172 2.22 28.33 15.03
N TYR A 173 2.65 27.77 13.90
CA TYR A 173 3.67 26.72 13.88
C TYR A 173 5.00 27.20 14.48
N ILE A 174 5.47 28.42 14.13
CA ILE A 174 6.68 29.00 14.73
C ILE A 174 6.48 29.25 16.23
N GLN A 175 5.32 29.75 16.65
CA GLN A 175 5.02 30.01 18.06
C GLN A 175 5.03 28.72 18.90
N VAL A 176 4.48 27.63 18.37
CA VAL A 176 4.37 26.35 19.07
C VAL A 176 5.69 25.56 19.03
N TYR A 177 6.36 25.54 17.88
CA TYR A 177 7.50 24.63 17.65
C TYR A 177 8.87 25.33 17.57
N GLY A 178 8.90 26.66 17.50
CA GLY A 178 10.14 27.44 17.43
C GLY A 178 10.91 27.30 16.10
N GLU A 179 10.29 26.72 15.07
CA GLU A 179 10.92 26.50 13.76
C GLU A 179 9.96 26.81 12.61
N THR A 180 10.50 27.04 11.41
CA THR A 180 9.68 27.30 10.21
C THR A 180 9.28 26.01 9.52
N ILE A 181 8.18 26.07 8.76
CA ILE A 181 7.68 24.95 7.97
C ILE A 181 7.49 25.36 6.50
N ASN A 182 7.86 24.48 5.57
CA ASN A 182 7.74 24.75 4.14
C ASN A 182 6.29 24.55 3.67
N THR A 183 5.61 25.65 3.32
CA THR A 183 4.21 25.65 2.85
C THR A 183 4.06 25.93 1.34
N ASN A 184 5.10 25.65 0.55
CA ASN A 184 5.07 25.85 -0.90
C ASN A 184 4.02 24.98 -1.60
N ALA A 185 3.72 23.81 -1.02
CA ALA A 185 2.71 22.89 -1.53
C ALA A 185 1.75 22.51 -0.41
N VAL A 186 0.61 23.21 -0.37
CA VAL A 186 -0.49 23.03 0.58
C VAL A 186 -1.80 22.98 -0.19
N TYR A 187 -2.71 22.10 0.23
CA TYR A 187 -4.09 22.05 -0.26
C TYR A 187 -5.08 21.99 0.90
N GLY A 188 -6.19 22.72 0.78
CA GLY A 188 -7.45 22.39 1.42
C GLY A 188 -8.22 21.42 0.50
N VAL A 189 -8.76 20.36 1.07
CA VAL A 189 -9.43 19.28 0.35
C VAL A 189 -10.83 19.14 0.95
N ASN A 190 -11.85 19.34 0.13
CA ASN A 190 -13.23 19.15 0.55
C ASN A 190 -13.48 17.64 0.68
N VAL A 191 -13.94 17.22 1.86
CA VAL A 191 -14.16 15.82 2.23
C VAL A 191 -15.52 15.72 2.89
N VAL A 192 -16.33 14.75 2.46
CA VAL A 192 -17.48 14.32 3.24
C VAL A 192 -17.03 13.11 4.05
N ALA A 193 -17.05 13.24 5.37
CA ALA A 193 -16.76 12.17 6.30
C ALA A 193 -18.08 11.51 6.73
N HIS A 194 -18.26 10.25 6.34
CA HIS A 194 -19.41 9.44 6.71
C HIS A 194 -19.07 8.64 7.97
N PHE A 195 -19.59 9.09 9.10
CA PHE A 195 -19.49 8.41 10.39
C PHE A 195 -20.59 7.36 10.51
N SER A 196 -20.24 6.17 10.96
CA SER A 196 -21.17 5.08 11.18
C SER A 196 -20.72 4.21 12.34
N GLY A 197 -21.63 3.82 13.22
CA GLY A 197 -21.39 2.83 14.27
C GLY A 197 -22.73 2.30 14.81
N GLU A 198 -22.68 1.49 15.85
CA GLU A 198 -23.86 0.84 16.42
C GLU A 198 -24.88 1.81 17.03
N VAL A 199 -24.43 3.00 17.48
CA VAL A 199 -25.29 3.99 18.14
C VAL A 199 -25.94 4.92 17.13
N SER A 200 -25.16 5.46 16.19
CA SER A 200 -25.65 6.41 15.21
C SER A 200 -24.78 6.49 13.95
N SER A 201 -25.20 7.32 13.00
CA SER A 201 -24.47 7.63 11.77
C SER A 201 -24.72 9.07 11.37
N ALA A 202 -23.73 9.74 10.78
CA ALA A 202 -23.83 11.12 10.32
C ALA A 202 -22.83 11.38 9.20
N ASP A 203 -23.19 12.30 8.31
CA ASP A 203 -22.31 12.82 7.28
C ASP A 203 -21.88 14.24 7.67
N VAL A 204 -20.57 14.51 7.63
CA VAL A 204 -20.00 15.80 7.99
C VAL A 204 -19.11 16.31 6.87
N GLU A 205 -19.38 17.52 6.40
CA GLU A 205 -18.54 18.19 5.42
C GLU A 205 -17.37 18.90 6.10
N LEU A 206 -16.17 18.57 5.66
CA LEU A 206 -14.91 19.06 6.20
C LEU A 206 -14.02 19.59 5.08
N THR A 207 -13.22 20.59 5.39
CA THR A 207 -12.06 20.96 4.59
C THR A 207 -10.81 20.48 5.30
N CYS A 208 -10.18 19.44 4.77
CA CYS A 208 -8.96 18.85 5.33
C CYS A 208 -7.71 19.39 4.66
N TYR A 209 -6.76 19.84 5.47
CA TYR A 209 -5.54 20.50 5.03
C TYR A 209 -4.36 19.54 5.02
N VAL A 210 -3.65 19.55 3.90
CA VAL A 210 -2.47 18.70 3.67
C VAL A 210 -1.31 19.50 3.15
N ILE A 211 -0.11 19.16 3.62
CA ILE A 211 1.16 19.80 3.28
C ILE A 211 2.14 18.79 2.71
N ARG A 212 2.95 19.21 1.73
CA ARG A 212 4.01 18.38 1.18
C ARG A 212 5.37 18.77 1.73
N LEU A 213 6.00 17.85 2.47
CA LEU A 213 7.33 18.02 3.04
C LEU A 213 8.25 16.91 2.54
N SER A 214 9.42 17.28 2.02
CA SER A 214 10.43 16.33 1.52
C SER A 214 9.87 15.25 0.58
N GLY A 215 8.94 15.64 -0.29
CA GLY A 215 8.33 14.77 -1.28
C GLY A 215 7.10 13.98 -0.81
N ARG A 216 6.80 13.94 0.49
CA ARG A 216 5.67 13.22 1.10
C ARG A 216 4.57 14.17 1.58
N TRP A 217 3.31 13.74 1.47
CA TRP A 217 2.15 14.47 1.98
C TRP A 217 1.85 14.09 3.43
N TYR A 218 1.44 15.09 4.20
CA TYR A 218 1.03 14.98 5.60
C TYR A 218 -0.26 15.77 5.83
N MET A 219 -1.07 15.32 6.78
CA MET A 219 -2.24 16.03 7.26
C MET A 219 -1.84 17.02 8.36
N VAL A 220 -2.42 18.21 8.36
CA VAL A 220 -2.16 19.23 9.39
C VAL A 220 -3.41 19.66 10.17
N GLY A 221 -4.60 19.30 9.68
CA GLY A 221 -5.88 19.57 10.36
C GLY A 221 -7.06 19.43 9.40
N CYS A 222 -8.28 19.50 9.94
CA CYS A 222 -9.49 19.75 9.16
C CYS A 222 -10.34 20.80 9.88
N ASP A 223 -11.00 21.66 9.11
CA ASP A 223 -12.01 22.58 9.59
C ASP A 223 -13.38 22.14 9.08
N PHE A 224 -14.45 22.50 9.79
CA PHE A 224 -15.79 22.38 9.23
C PHE A 224 -15.87 23.25 7.98
N THR A 225 -16.48 22.73 6.92
CA THR A 225 -16.77 23.57 5.76
C THR A 225 -17.82 24.59 6.20
N SER A 226 -17.38 25.79 6.57
CA SER A 226 -18.29 26.90 6.75
C SER A 226 -18.87 27.19 5.37
N GLU A 227 -20.17 27.01 5.19
CA GLU A 227 -20.87 27.64 4.08
C GLU A 227 -20.51 29.13 4.15
N LEU A 228 -19.78 29.63 3.14
CA LEU A 228 -19.62 31.05 2.91
C LEU A 228 -21.02 31.60 2.63
N GLU A 229 -21.73 32.02 3.67
CA GLU A 229 -22.91 32.89 3.55
C GLU A 229 -22.52 34.25 2.94
#